data_AF-A0A1C3EPJ7-F1
#
_entry.id   AF-A0A1C3EPJ7-F1
#
_cell.length_a   1.000
_cell.length_b   1.000
_cell.length_c   1.000
_cell.angle_alpha   90.00
_cell.angle_beta   90.00
_cell.angle_gamma   90.00
#
_symmetry.space_group_name_H-M   'P 1'
#
loop_
_entity.id
_entity.type
_entity.pdbx_description
1 polymer ?
#
loop_
_entity_poly.entity_id
_entity_poly.type
_entity_poly.pdbx_seq_one_letter_code
_entity_poly.pdbx_strand_id
1 'polypeptide(L)' 'MGKREEMAMEFAQIAEELEKAAAHCRITAEHFGEHNVPRACAHIFASQGHIVKAKKRIESAAEIHSDFAQLHER' A
#
# COMPACT_ATOMS: atom_id res chain seq x y z
N MET A 1 1.41 17.19 -15.31
CA MET A 1 0.43 16.12 -15.52
C MET A 1 -0.92 16.68 -15.06
N GLY A 2 -2.07 16.16 -15.51
CA GLY A 2 -3.35 16.64 -14.98
C GLY A 2 -3.63 16.01 -13.61
N LYS A 3 -4.46 16.68 -12.78
CA LYS A 3 -4.79 16.21 -11.41
C LYS A 3 -5.43 14.81 -11.40
N ARG A 4 -6.22 14.47 -12.42
CA ARG A 4 -6.85 13.14 -12.54
C ARG A 4 -5.80 12.06 -12.83
N GLU A 5 -4.86 12.37 -13.71
CA GLU A 5 -3.75 11.49 -14.06
C GLU A 5 -2.81 11.28 -12.87
N GLU A 6 -2.57 12.32 -12.05
CA GLU A 6 -1.84 12.23 -10.78
C GLU A 6 -2.53 11.27 -9.81
N MET A 7 -3.84 11.44 -9.59
CA MET A 7 -4.60 10.53 -8.71
C MET A 7 -4.63 9.09 -9.25
N ALA A 8 -4.77 8.90 -10.57
CA ALA A 8 -4.73 7.58 -11.17
C ALA A 8 -3.39 6.87 -10.92
N MET A 9 -2.27 7.60 -11.03
CA MET A 9 -0.95 7.08 -10.70
C MET A 9 -0.81 6.76 -9.21
N GLU A 10 -1.34 7.60 -8.32
CA GLU A 10 -1.27 7.34 -6.89
C GLU A 10 -2.02 6.06 -6.51
N PHE A 11 -3.23 5.86 -7.04
CA PHE A 11 -3.99 4.62 -6.83
C PHE A 11 -3.32 3.38 -7.45
N ALA A 12 -2.67 3.52 -8.60
CA ALA A 12 -1.85 2.43 -9.16
C ALA A 12 -0.69 2.06 -8.22
N GLN A 13 -0.01 3.04 -7.62
CA GLN A 13 1.07 2.80 -6.66
C GLN A 13 0.57 2.21 -5.34
N ILE A 14 -0.62 2.61 -4.86
CA ILE A 14 -1.29 1.99 -3.71
C ILE A 14 -1.55 0.50 -3.97
N ALA A 15 -2.12 0.19 -5.14
CA ALA A 15 -2.40 -1.20 -5.53
C ALA A 15 -1.11 -2.04 -5.57
N GLU A 16 -0.05 -1.52 -6.17
CA GLU A 16 1.24 -2.21 -6.25
C GLU A 16 1.83 -2.53 -4.86
N GLU A 17 1.75 -1.59 -3.90
CA GLU A 17 2.21 -1.84 -2.54
C GLU A 17 1.35 -2.90 -1.83
N LEU A 18 0.02 -2.88 -2.02
CA LEU A 18 -0.87 -3.89 -1.44
C LEU A 18 -0.65 -5.28 -2.06
N GLU A 19 -0.39 -5.36 -3.35
CA GLU A 19 -0.06 -6.62 -4.03
C GLU A 19 1.25 -7.22 -3.52
N LYS A 20 2.28 -6.38 -3.31
CA LYS A 20 3.55 -6.80 -2.67
C LYS A 20 3.31 -7.28 -1.24
N ALA A 21 2.51 -6.56 -0.45
CA ALA A 21 2.15 -6.99 0.90
C ALA A 21 1.46 -8.37 0.88
N ALA A 22 0.50 -8.58 -0.01
CA ALA A 22 -0.20 -9.85 -0.16
C ALA A 22 0.75 -10.99 -0.60
N ALA A 23 1.70 -10.71 -1.49
CA ALA A 23 2.72 -11.68 -1.90
C ALA A 23 3.59 -12.11 -0.71
N HIS A 24 4.03 -11.16 0.13
CA HIS A 24 4.78 -11.49 1.34
C HIS A 24 3.96 -12.33 2.33
N CYS A 25 2.67 -12.02 2.54
CA CYS A 25 1.80 -12.84 3.38
C CYS A 25 1.66 -14.29 2.88
N ARG A 26 1.58 -14.50 1.56
CA ARG A 26 1.54 -15.85 0.97
C ARG A 26 2.84 -16.62 1.24
N ILE A 27 4.00 -15.98 1.05
CA ILE A 27 5.31 -16.59 1.32
C ILE A 27 5.50 -16.88 2.82
N THR A 28 5.03 -15.98 3.70
CA THR A 28 5.00 -16.24 5.14
C THR A 28 4.23 -17.51 5.47
N ALA A 29 3.06 -17.72 4.87
CA ALA A 29 2.25 -18.92 5.09
C ALA A 29 2.97 -20.19 4.61
N GLU A 30 3.60 -20.14 3.44
CA GLU A 30 4.44 -21.23 2.92
C GLU A 30 5.57 -21.59 3.89
N HIS A 31 6.37 -20.60 4.31
CA HIS A 31 7.47 -20.83 5.25
C HIS A 31 7.02 -21.33 6.63
N PHE A 32 5.86 -20.90 7.13
CA PHE A 32 5.30 -21.51 8.35
C PHE A 32 4.91 -22.98 8.13
N GLY A 33 4.33 -23.31 6.97
CA GLY A 33 4.04 -24.69 6.58
C GLY A 33 5.28 -25.58 6.47
N GLU A 34 6.41 -24.99 6.07
CA GLU A 34 7.74 -25.64 6.02
C GLU A 34 8.49 -25.63 7.36
N HIS A 35 7.86 -25.13 8.44
CA HIS A 35 8.50 -24.91 9.75
C HIS A 35 9.72 -23.97 9.74
N ASN A 36 9.86 -23.12 8.71
CA ASN A 36 10.93 -22.13 8.59
C ASN A 36 10.53 -20.78 9.23
N VAL A 37 10.43 -20.78 10.55
CA VAL A 37 9.97 -19.62 11.34
C VAL A 37 10.80 -18.34 11.10
N PRO A 38 12.15 -18.36 11.07
CA PRO A 38 12.92 -17.14 10.86
C PRO A 38 12.61 -16.45 9.52
N ARG A 39 12.45 -17.24 8.44
CA ARG A 39 12.08 -16.71 7.13
C ARG A 39 10.64 -16.21 7.11
N ALA A 40 9.72 -16.92 7.75
CA ALA A 40 8.33 -16.48 7.89
C ALA A 40 8.25 -15.09 8.55
N CYS A 41 8.96 -14.87 9.65
CA CYS A 41 9.02 -13.59 10.37
C CYS A 41 9.60 -12.44 9.51
N ALA A 42 10.63 -12.71 8.72
CA ALA A 42 11.21 -11.70 7.82
C ALA A 42 10.17 -11.21 6.80
N HIS A 43 9.38 -12.12 6.23
CA HIS A 43 8.31 -11.76 5.28
C HIS A 43 7.14 -11.03 5.94
N ILE A 44 6.85 -11.27 7.23
CA ILE A 44 5.85 -10.49 7.99
C ILE A 44 6.27 -9.01 8.09
N PHE A 45 7.53 -8.74 8.42
CA PHE A 45 7.98 -7.35 8.51
C PHE A 45 8.00 -6.65 7.14
N ALA A 46 8.31 -7.38 6.07
CA ALA A 46 8.20 -6.86 4.72
C ALA A 46 6.74 -6.52 4.34
N SER A 47 5.78 -7.42 4.64
CA SER A 47 4.36 -7.15 4.36
C SER A 47 3.86 -5.93 5.14
N GLN A 48 4.23 -5.80 6.41
CA GLN A 48 3.89 -4.64 7.23
C GLN A 48 4.45 -3.34 6.63
N GLY A 49 5.69 -3.34 6.16
CA GLY A 49 6.30 -2.18 5.51
C GLY A 49 5.51 -1.71 4.28
N HIS A 50 5.07 -2.65 3.45
CA HIS A 50 4.23 -2.36 2.27
C HIS A 50 2.85 -1.83 2.65
N ILE A 51 2.20 -2.40 3.68
CA ILE A 51 0.91 -1.91 4.21
C ILE A 51 1.05 -0.46 4.70
N VAL A 52 2.12 -0.15 5.44
CA VAL A 52 2.37 1.21 5.94
C VAL A 52 2.57 2.20 4.78
N LYS A 53 3.28 1.79 3.72
CA LYS A 53 3.45 2.62 2.52
C LYS A 53 2.12 2.87 1.82
N ALA A 54 1.34 1.82 1.56
CA ALA A 54 0.00 1.94 0.97
C ALA A 54 -0.91 2.86 1.80
N LYS A 55 -0.91 2.70 3.12
CA LYS A 55 -1.69 3.54 4.03
C LYS A 55 -1.33 5.03 3.91
N LYS A 56 -0.03 5.36 3.96
CA LYS A 56 0.44 6.75 3.83
C LYS A 56 0.03 7.38 2.50
N ARG A 57 0.06 6.60 1.43
CA ARG A 57 -0.38 7.03 0.10
C ARG A 57 -1.89 7.31 0.07
N ILE A 58 -2.69 6.42 0.66
CA ILE A 58 -4.14 6.63 0.79
C ILE A 58 -4.44 7.90 1.60
N GLU A 59 -3.72 8.14 2.68
CA GLU A 59 -3.85 9.37 3.50
C GLU A 59 -3.53 10.61 2.67
N SER A 60 -2.42 10.61 1.92
CA SER A 60 -2.04 11.72 1.03
C SER A 60 -3.07 11.94 -0.09
N ALA A 61 -3.59 10.87 -0.70
CA ALA A 61 -4.64 10.94 -1.71
C ALA A 61 -5.94 11.56 -1.16
N ALA A 62 -6.28 11.28 0.11
CA ALA A 62 -7.45 11.85 0.78
C ALA A 62 -7.27 13.36 1.08
N GLU A 63 -6.08 13.78 1.49
CA GLU A 63 -5.74 15.20 1.70
C GLU A 63 -5.89 15.99 0.40
N ILE A 64 -5.29 15.48 -0.68
CA ILE A 64 -5.40 16.08 -2.03
C ILE A 64 -6.87 16.22 -2.45
N HIS A 65 -7.69 15.20 -2.17
CA HIS A 65 -9.12 15.23 -2.47
C HIS A 65 -9.89 16.28 -1.64
N SER A 66 -9.61 16.37 -0.34
CA SER A 66 -10.23 17.36 0.56
C SER A 66 -9.92 18.78 0.11
N ASP A 67 -8.67 19.07 -0.27
CA ASP A 67 -8.26 20.38 -0.78
C ASP A 67 -9.01 20.76 -2.07
N PHE A 68 -9.32 19.78 -2.93
CA PHE A 68 -10.15 20.02 -4.12
C PHE A 68 -11.61 20.25 -3.81
N ALA A 69 -12.19 19.54 -2.84
CA ALA A 69 -13.59 19.76 -2.43
C ALA A 69 -13.78 21.21 -1.93
N GLN A 70 -12.85 21.71 -1.13
CA GLN A 70 -12.91 23.08 -0.59
C GLN A 70 -12.70 24.17 -1.65
N LEU A 71 -11.98 23.89 -2.73
CA LEU A 71 -11.79 24.81 -3.86
C LEU A 71 -13.03 24.93 -4.77
N HIS A 72 -13.89 23.90 -4.81
CA HIS A 72 -15.14 23.93 -5.59
C HIS A 72 -16.32 24.55 -4.82
N GLU A 73 -16.21 24.72 -3.49
CA GLU A 73 -17.22 25.34 -2.63
C GLU A 73 -17.05 26.86 -2.44
N ARG A 74 -15.99 27.46 -3.00
CA ARG A 74 -15.74 28.92 -3.00
C ARG A 74 -15.99 29.54 -4.36
#